data_AF-A0A562GTL9-F1
#
_entry.id   AF-A0A562GTL9-F1
#
_cell.length_a   1.000
_cell.length_b   1.000
_cell.length_c   1.000
_cell.angle_alpha   90.00
_cell.angle_beta   90.00
_cell.angle_gamma   90.00
#
_symmetry.space_group_name_H-M   'P 1'
#
loop_
_entity.id
_entity.type
_entity.pdbx_description
1 polymer ?
#
loop_
_entity_poly.entity_id
_entity_poly.type
_entity_poly.pdbx_seq_one_letter_code
_entity_poly.pdbx_strand_id
1 'polypeptide(L)'
;MSNPTVKCSVDQCTHYMPGEQCMAAKISVYNDELKGTSGKPQDTLCKAFHHRKTMGDMVGAFHNANIGGTMSAAFLEGTQITPAVECFVNNCKFWDNGNYCNAESIHVAGPNASKTADTDCETFQDNK
;
A
#
# COMPACT_ATOMS: atom_id res chain seq x y z
N MET A 1 0.07 9.59 16.41
CA MET A 1 0.73 8.47 15.71
C MET A 1 1.02 8.96 14.31
N SER A 2 2.29 8.96 13.91
CA SER A 2 2.68 9.33 12.55
C SER A 2 2.37 8.17 11.62
N ASN A 3 1.93 8.45 10.39
CA ASN A 3 1.77 7.40 9.39
C ASN A 3 3.14 6.77 9.07
N PRO A 4 3.23 5.45 8.84
CA PRO A 4 4.47 4.83 8.44
C PRO A 4 4.96 5.36 7.10
N THR A 5 6.27 5.29 6.89
CA THR A 5 6.83 5.46 5.54
C THR A 5 6.50 4.23 4.69
N VAL A 6 5.93 4.43 3.50
CA VAL A 6 5.57 3.33 2.60
C VAL A 6 6.55 3.24 1.44
N LYS A 7 7.34 2.17 1.46
CA LYS A 7 8.15 1.71 0.34
C LYS A 7 7.30 0.82 -0.57
N CYS A 8 7.22 1.14 -1.86
CA CYS A 8 6.50 0.35 -2.85
C CYS A 8 7.43 -0.07 -3.98
N SER A 9 7.58 -1.37 -4.18
CA SER A 9 8.37 -1.95 -5.28
C SER A 9 7.50 -2.66 -6.33
N VAL A 10 6.19 -2.45 -6.28
CA VAL A 10 5.21 -3.03 -7.21
C VAL A 10 5.11 -2.13 -8.45
N ASP A 11 6.06 -2.27 -9.37
CA ASP A 11 6.17 -1.38 -10.54
C ASP A 11 4.95 -1.44 -11.48
N GLN A 12 4.17 -2.53 -11.44
CA GLN A 12 2.91 -2.68 -12.18
C GLN A 12 1.70 -1.99 -11.50
N CYS A 13 1.87 -1.39 -10.33
CA CYS A 13 0.78 -0.70 -9.62
C CYS A 13 0.59 0.73 -10.16
N THR A 14 -0.65 1.20 -10.29
CA THR A 14 -0.95 2.60 -10.65
C THR A 14 -0.53 3.60 -9.56
N HIS A 15 -0.32 3.14 -8.32
CA HIS A 15 0.17 3.96 -7.21
C HIS A 15 1.71 3.95 -7.06
N TYR A 16 2.42 3.20 -7.90
CA TYR A 16 3.87 3.20 -7.88
C TYR A 16 4.40 4.50 -8.50
N MET A 17 5.35 5.13 -7.80
CA MET A 17 6.11 6.27 -8.28
C MET A 17 7.61 5.96 -8.27
N PRO A 18 8.40 6.50 -9.21
CA PRO A 18 9.84 6.32 -9.23
C PRO A 18 10.50 6.62 -7.89
N GLY A 19 11.52 5.83 -7.52
CA GLY A 19 12.16 5.92 -6.21
C GLY A 19 11.47 5.10 -5.12
N GLU A 20 10.75 4.04 -5.50
CA GLU A 20 10.04 3.13 -4.60
C GLU A 20 8.99 3.83 -3.71
N GLN A 21 8.38 4.90 -4.23
CA GLN A 21 7.38 5.68 -3.53
C GLN A 21 5.98 5.17 -3.81
N CYS A 22 5.09 5.30 -2.83
CA CYS A 22 3.67 4.99 -2.97
C CYS A 22 2.85 6.28 -2.92
N MET A 23 2.13 6.60 -4.00
CA MET A 23 1.24 7.78 -4.05
C MET A 23 -0.20 7.48 -3.63
N ALA A 24 -0.48 6.28 -3.11
CA ALA A 24 -1.79 5.96 -2.57
C ALA A 24 -2.08 6.83 -1.34
N ALA A 25 -3.29 7.38 -1.21
CA ALA A 25 -3.67 8.06 0.02
C ALA A 25 -3.77 7.10 1.22
N LYS A 26 -4.12 5.84 0.94
CA LYS A 26 -4.26 4.76 1.91
C LYS A 26 -3.93 3.42 1.28
N ILE A 27 -3.27 2.54 2.03
CA ILE A 27 -3.11 1.13 1.68
C ILE A 27 -3.70 0.25 2.79
N SER A 28 -4.15 -0.94 2.41
CA SER A 28 -4.71 -1.91 3.35
C SER A 28 -4.10 -3.29 3.09
N VAL A 29 -3.43 -3.84 4.09
CA VAL A 29 -2.76 -5.15 4.05
C VAL A 29 -3.70 -6.21 4.62
N TYR A 30 -3.86 -7.32 3.90
CA TYR A 30 -4.73 -8.44 4.28
C TYR A 30 -3.96 -9.76 4.24
N ASN A 31 -4.53 -10.79 4.85
CA ASN A 31 -4.12 -12.16 4.57
C ASN A 31 -4.46 -12.51 3.12
N ASP A 32 -3.73 -13.47 2.55
CA ASP A 32 -4.11 -14.17 1.34
C ASP A 32 -5.51 -14.78 1.51
N GLU A 33 -6.38 -14.52 0.52
CA GLU A 33 -7.81 -14.85 0.60
C GLU A 33 -8.07 -16.37 0.67
N LEU A 34 -7.14 -17.20 0.19
CA LEU A 34 -7.27 -18.65 0.20
C LEU A 34 -6.82 -19.26 1.54
N LYS A 35 -5.86 -18.63 2.23
CA LYS A 35 -5.28 -19.16 3.47
C LYS A 35 -5.97 -18.64 4.73
N GLY A 36 -6.47 -17.40 4.72
CA GLY A 36 -7.13 -16.76 5.86
C GLY A 36 -6.24 -16.47 7.08
N THR A 37 -4.97 -16.90 7.06
CA THR A 37 -3.93 -16.64 8.05
C THR A 37 -2.59 -16.50 7.33
N SER A 38 -1.64 -15.76 7.92
CA SER A 38 -0.33 -15.50 7.33
C SER A 38 0.78 -16.13 8.16
N GLY A 39 1.62 -17.02 7.62
CA GLY A 39 2.83 -17.51 8.31
C GLY A 39 4.13 -16.84 7.84
N LYS A 40 4.07 -16.17 6.69
CA LYS A 40 5.19 -15.49 6.02
C LYS A 40 4.68 -14.32 5.18
N PRO A 41 5.55 -13.39 4.73
CA PRO A 41 5.15 -12.25 3.90
C PRO A 41 4.30 -12.62 2.68
N GLN A 42 4.61 -13.74 2.01
CA GLN A 42 3.90 -14.22 0.81
C GLN A 42 2.50 -14.77 1.09
N ASP A 43 2.08 -14.76 2.34
CA ASP A 43 0.70 -15.07 2.73
C ASP A 43 -0.09 -13.79 2.99
N THR A 44 0.43 -12.61 2.65
CA THR A 44 -0.23 -11.32 2.77
C THR A 44 -0.46 -10.70 1.40
N LEU A 45 -1.33 -9.69 1.31
CA LEU A 45 -1.57 -8.94 0.07
C LEU A 45 -1.93 -7.48 0.34
N CYS A 46 -1.64 -6.61 -0.62
CA CYS A 46 -1.99 -5.19 -0.58
C CYS A 46 -3.24 -4.91 -1.42
N LYS A 47 -4.39 -4.66 -0.77
CA LYS A 47 -5.68 -4.40 -1.46
C LYS A 47 -5.76 -3.05 -2.18
N ALA A 48 -4.77 -2.18 -2.00
CA ALA A 48 -4.64 -0.96 -2.80
C ALA A 48 -4.02 -1.23 -4.19
N PHE A 49 -3.60 -2.46 -4.50
CA PHE A 49 -3.04 -2.77 -5.81
C PHE A 49 -4.07 -2.58 -6.94
N HIS A 50 -3.71 -1.74 -7.91
CA HIS A 50 -4.40 -1.61 -9.19
C HIS A 50 -3.40 -1.72 -10.31
N HIS A 51 -3.62 -2.63 -11.26
CA HIS A 51 -2.67 -2.87 -12.35
C HIS A 51 -2.67 -1.71 -13.35
N ARG A 52 -1.49 -1.21 -13.71
CA ARG A 52 -1.29 -0.26 -14.82
C ARG A 52 -1.37 -1.03 -16.15
N LYS A 53 -2.55 -1.18 -16.77
CA LYS A 53 -2.64 -1.80 -18.12
C LYS A 53 -2.69 -0.74 -19.21
N THR A 54 -3.36 0.37 -18.92
CA THR A 54 -3.56 1.46 -19.87
C THR A 54 -3.39 2.82 -19.18
N MET A 55 -3.07 3.88 -19.94
CA MET A 55 -3.02 5.24 -19.39
C MET A 55 -4.38 5.74 -18.87
N GLY A 56 -5.49 5.08 -19.26
CA GLY A 56 -6.83 5.35 -18.70
C GLY A 56 -7.00 4.90 -17.25
N ASP A 57 -6.27 3.86 -16.82
CA ASP A 57 -6.30 3.36 -15.43
C ASP A 57 -5.62 4.33 -14.45
N MET A 58 -4.78 5.24 -14.96
CA MET A 58 -4.14 6.31 -14.18
C MET A 58 -5.14 7.39 -13.74
N VAL A 59 -6.24 7.58 -14.49
CA VAL A 59 -7.35 8.48 -14.08
C VAL A 59 -8.01 7.94 -12.81
N GLY A 60 -8.07 6.62 -12.66
CA GLY A 60 -8.58 5.93 -11.47
C GLY A 60 -7.77 6.17 -10.18
N ALA A 61 -6.46 6.45 -10.31
CA ALA A 61 -5.59 6.78 -9.18
C ALA A 61 -5.79 8.22 -8.66
N PHE A 62 -6.60 9.04 -9.34
CA PHE A 62 -6.96 10.41 -8.95
C PHE A 62 -8.34 10.53 -8.27
N HIS A 63 -9.01 9.43 -7.93
CA HIS A 63 -10.33 9.46 -7.29
C HIS A 63 -10.29 9.76 -5.78
N ASN A 64 -9.99 11.02 -5.44
CA ASN A 64 -10.78 11.89 -4.54
C ASN A 64 -10.32 13.35 -4.66
N ALA A 65 -9.84 13.75 -5.84
CA ALA A 65 -9.58 15.14 -6.14
C ALA A 65 -10.90 15.80 -6.55
N ASN A 66 -11.47 16.63 -5.67
CA ASN A 66 -12.43 17.64 -6.07
C ASN A 66 -11.78 18.45 -7.22
N ILE A 67 -12.32 18.31 -8.44
CA ILE A 67 -11.93 19.11 -9.60
C ILE A 67 -12.21 20.57 -9.25
N GLY A 68 -11.16 21.26 -8.83
CA GLY A 68 -11.22 22.62 -8.27
C GLY A 68 -10.15 22.95 -7.23
N GLY A 69 -9.44 21.97 -6.65
CA GLY A 69 -8.51 22.26 -5.53
C GLY A 69 -7.16 21.56 -5.49
N THR A 70 -6.84 20.64 -6.40
CA THR A 70 -5.67 19.73 -6.23
C THR A 70 -4.49 19.97 -7.17
N MET A 71 -4.48 21.07 -7.93
CA MET A 71 -3.26 21.54 -8.61
C MET A 71 -2.19 22.08 -7.64
N SER A 72 -2.46 22.11 -6.33
CA SER A 72 -1.56 22.72 -5.33
C SER A 72 -0.72 21.73 -4.51
N ALA A 73 -0.99 20.42 -4.54
CA ALA A 73 -0.23 19.46 -3.73
C ALA A 73 1.02 18.90 -4.44
N ALA A 74 1.05 18.92 -5.78
CA ALA A 74 2.18 18.41 -6.56
C ALA A 74 3.36 19.41 -6.66
N PHE A 75 3.19 20.65 -6.17
CA PHE A 75 4.17 21.74 -6.28
C PHE A 75 4.57 22.38 -4.93
N LEU A 76 4.23 21.76 -3.80
CA LEU A 76 4.77 22.17 -2.50
C LEU A 76 5.96 21.28 -2.17
N GLU A 77 7.14 21.82 -2.45
CA GLU A 77 8.44 21.32 -2.00
C GLU A 77 8.36 20.79 -0.55
N GLY A 78 8.64 19.50 -0.36
CA GLY A 78 9.03 18.97 0.95
C GLY A 78 7.95 18.31 1.83
N THR A 79 6.71 18.09 1.37
CA THR A 79 5.74 17.32 2.17
C THR A 79 5.75 15.85 1.74
N GLN A 80 6.34 14.96 2.55
CA GLN A 80 6.32 13.51 2.31
C GLN A 80 4.87 13.01 2.30
N ILE A 81 4.42 12.42 1.17
CA ILE A 81 3.14 11.72 1.12
C ILE A 81 3.32 10.38 1.86
N THR A 82 2.87 10.31 3.11
CA THR A 82 2.85 9.08 3.90
C THR A 82 1.43 8.50 3.89
N PRO A 83 1.17 7.42 3.13
CA PRO A 83 -0.15 6.78 3.10
C PRO A 83 -0.61 6.38 4.49
N ALA A 84 -1.91 6.48 4.76
CA ALA A 84 -2.48 5.75 5.89
C ALA A 84 -2.34 4.23 5.64
N VAL A 85 -2.02 3.45 6.67
CA VAL A 85 -1.83 2.01 6.53
C VAL A 85 -2.77 1.27 7.47
N GLU A 86 -3.68 0.51 6.87
CA GLU A 86 -4.54 -0.43 7.56
C GLU A 86 -3.93 -1.84 7.50
N CYS A 87 -3.98 -2.58 8.61
CA CYS A 87 -3.52 -3.95 8.72
C CYS A 87 -4.69 -4.83 9.20
N PHE A 88 -5.15 -5.72 8.32
CA PHE A 88 -6.17 -6.74 8.58
C PHE A 88 -5.56 -8.14 8.70
N VAL A 89 -4.24 -8.22 8.87
CA VAL A 89 -3.53 -9.48 9.13
C VAL A 89 -3.56 -9.75 10.63
N ASN A 90 -4.47 -10.64 11.04
CA ASN A 90 -4.82 -10.89 12.45
C ASN A 90 -3.63 -11.29 13.35
N ASN A 91 -2.59 -11.90 12.79
CA ASN A 91 -1.40 -12.33 13.52
C ASN A 91 -0.15 -11.50 13.18
N CYS A 92 -0.33 -10.27 12.72
CA CYS A 92 0.80 -9.38 12.49
C CYS A 92 1.28 -8.73 13.78
N LYS A 93 2.59 -8.77 14.04
CA LYS A 93 3.25 -8.11 15.18
C LYS A 93 3.06 -6.58 15.21
N PHE A 94 2.82 -5.98 14.04
CA PHE A 94 2.63 -4.54 13.89
C PHE A 94 1.15 -4.12 13.85
N TRP A 95 0.22 -5.06 14.06
CA TRP A 95 -1.19 -4.74 14.16
C TRP A 95 -1.47 -3.93 15.43
N ASP A 96 -2.33 -2.92 15.32
CA ASP A 96 -2.80 -2.09 16.44
C ASP A 96 -4.32 -1.93 16.38
N ASN A 97 -4.90 -1.50 17.50
CA ASN A 97 -6.34 -1.34 17.67
C ASN A 97 -6.97 -0.53 16.54
N GLY A 98 -8.10 -0.99 16.00
CA GLY A 98 -8.77 -0.37 14.86
C GLY A 98 -8.21 -0.76 13.49
N ASN A 99 -7.41 -1.83 13.42
CA ASN A 99 -6.71 -2.29 12.21
C ASN A 99 -5.71 -1.28 11.67
N TYR A 100 -5.09 -0.49 12.55
CA TYR A 100 -3.96 0.35 12.15
C TYR A 100 -2.67 -0.48 12.12
N CYS A 101 -1.73 -0.07 11.29
CA CYS A 101 -0.37 -0.59 11.33
C CYS A 101 0.52 0.36 12.13
N ASN A 102 1.20 -0.16 13.16
CA ASN A 102 2.14 0.56 14.02
C ASN A 102 3.61 0.25 13.66
N ALA A 103 3.86 -0.22 12.43
CA ALA A 103 5.22 -0.27 11.91
C ALA A 103 5.73 1.16 11.68
N GLU A 104 7.03 1.40 11.82
CA GLU A 104 7.63 2.70 11.47
C GLU A 104 7.76 2.87 9.95
N SER A 105 8.04 1.76 9.25
CA SER A 105 8.13 1.69 7.80
C SER A 105 7.47 0.40 7.32
N ILE A 106 6.85 0.45 6.14
CA ILE A 106 6.26 -0.70 5.48
C ILE A 106 6.83 -0.84 4.06
N HIS A 107 7.02 -2.09 3.62
CA HIS A 107 7.46 -2.41 2.27
C HIS A 107 6.45 -3.33 1.60
N VAL A 108 5.83 -2.81 0.53
CA VAL A 108 4.98 -3.59 -0.37
C VAL A 108 5.81 -4.04 -1.56
N ALA A 109 5.89 -5.36 -1.75
CA ALA A 109 6.56 -6.00 -2.87
C ALA A 109 5.57 -6.75 -3.74
N GLY A 110 5.99 -7.12 -4.95
CA GLY A 110 5.14 -7.75 -5.95
C GLY A 110 5.77 -7.71 -7.33
N PRO A 111 6.88 -8.43 -7.54
CA PRO A 111 7.59 -8.43 -8.81
C PRO A 111 6.67 -8.96 -9.93
N ASN A 112 6.48 -8.17 -10.99
CA ASN A 112 5.59 -8.50 -12.10
C ASN A 112 4.13 -8.77 -11.66
N ALA A 113 3.66 -8.10 -10.61
CA ALA A 113 2.31 -8.29 -10.10
C ALA A 113 1.25 -8.05 -11.18
N SER A 114 0.37 -9.04 -11.38
CA SER A 114 -0.73 -9.02 -12.35
C SER A 114 -2.10 -8.85 -11.69
N LYS A 115 -2.19 -9.24 -10.41
CA LYS A 115 -3.38 -9.21 -9.54
C LYS A 115 -2.96 -8.93 -8.10
N THR A 116 -3.92 -8.61 -7.23
CA THR A 116 -3.68 -8.26 -5.82
C THR A 116 -2.93 -9.36 -5.05
N ALA A 117 -3.23 -10.64 -5.31
CA ALA A 117 -2.56 -11.78 -4.67
C ALA A 117 -1.11 -11.98 -5.13
N ASP A 118 -0.60 -11.20 -6.10
CA ASP A 118 0.81 -11.18 -6.49
C ASP A 118 1.60 -10.10 -5.74
N THR A 119 0.99 -9.49 -4.71
CA THR A 119 1.63 -8.48 -3.87
C THR A 119 1.77 -9.02 -2.45
N ASP A 120 2.84 -8.60 -1.77
CA ASP A 120 3.20 -9.05 -0.43
C ASP A 120 3.56 -7.83 0.43
N CYS A 121 3.30 -7.92 1.73
CA CYS A 121 3.86 -7.02 2.73
C CYS A 121 5.12 -7.66 3.33
N GLU A 122 6.30 -7.28 2.81
CA GLU A 122 7.60 -7.78 3.28
C GLU A 122 7.94 -7.36 4.72
N THR A 123 7.24 -6.34 5.22
CA THR A 123 7.33 -5.93 6.63
C THR A 123 6.57 -6.87 7.57
N PHE A 124 5.70 -7.74 7.06
CA PHE A 124 4.95 -8.67 7.90
C PHE A 124 5.88 -9.50 8.79
N GLN A 125 5.55 -9.54 10.08
CA GLN A 125 6.13 -10.45 11.06
C GLN A 125 4.98 -11.09 11.82
N ASP A 126 5.02 -12.42 11.94
CA ASP A 126 4.07 -13.15 12.78
C ASP A 126 4.26 -12.74 14.26
N ASN A 127 3.17 -12.70 15.02
CA ASN A 127 3.17 -12.43 16.45
C ASN A 127 3.23 -13.71 17.31
N LYS A 128 3.25 -14.88 16.67
CA LYS A 128 3.43 -16.19 17.33
C LYS A 128 4.89 -16.56 17.57
#